data_AF-A0A962GQ58-F1
#
_entry.id   AF-A0A962GQ58-F1
#
_cell.length_a   1.000
_cell.length_b   1.000
_cell.length_c   1.000
_cell.angle_alpha   90.00
_cell.angle_beta   90.00
_cell.angle_gamma   90.00
#
_symmetry.space_group_name_H-M   'P 1'
#
loop_
_entity.id
_entity.type
_entity.pdbx_description
1 polymer ?
#
loop_
_entity_poly.entity_id
_entity_poly.type
_entity_poly.pdbx_seq_one_letter_code
_entity_poly.pdbx_strand_id
1 'polypeptide(L)' 'MRVLNLPLLLWVMLHPVVVEAATFAVDTTSDNDTLTACTAAPGDCSFRGAALRAQNAALAPGDDLIQ' A
#
# COMPACT_ATOMS: atom_id res chain seq x y z
N MET A 1 -37.77 4.92 -11.34
CA MET A 1 -37.18 6.13 -10.73
C MET A 1 -36.34 5.68 -9.54
N ARG A 2 -35.00 5.77 -9.63
CA ARG A 2 -34.10 5.41 -8.52
C ARG A 2 -34.05 6.59 -7.56
N VAL A 3 -34.59 6.42 -6.35
CA VAL A 3 -34.55 7.44 -5.31
C VAL A 3 -33.12 7.49 -4.76
N LEU A 4 -32.38 8.57 -5.02
CA LEU A 4 -31.03 8.76 -4.52
C LEU A 4 -31.10 9.08 -3.01
N ASN A 5 -30.52 8.22 -2.17
CA ASN A 5 -30.59 8.37 -0.71
C ASN A 5 -29.53 9.38 -0.23
N LEU A 6 -29.89 10.66 -0.27
CA LEU A 6 -29.07 11.83 0.08
C LEU A 6 -28.27 11.72 1.41
N PRO A 7 -28.81 11.18 2.53
CA PRO A 7 -28.05 11.06 3.78
C PRO A 7 -26.85 10.11 3.68
N LEU A 8 -26.90 9.08 2.81
CA LEU A 8 -25.78 8.15 2.62
C LEU A 8 -24.59 8.85 1.94
N LEU A 9 -24.87 9.71 0.97
CA LEU A 9 -23.87 10.51 0.26
C LEU A 9 -23.21 11.53 1.18
N LEU A 10 -23.98 12.16 2.06
CA LEU A 10 -23.45 13.13 3.02
C LEU A 10 -22.54 12.46 4.06
N TRP A 11 -22.81 11.21 4.43
CA TRP A 11 -22.01 10.45 5.38
C TRP A 11 -20.64 10.08 4.80
N VAL A 12 -20.58 9.57 3.56
CA VAL A 12 -19.31 9.17 2.91
C VAL A 12 -18.31 10.33 2.83
N MET A 13 -18.78 11.55 2.60
CA MET A 13 -17.91 12.74 2.45
C MET A 13 -17.29 13.23 3.78
N LEU A 14 -17.84 12.83 4.93
CA LEU A 14 -17.38 13.25 6.25
C LEU A 14 -16.45 12.24 6.95
N HIS A 15 -16.17 11.09 6.33
CA HIS A 15 -15.27 10.10 6.92
C HIS A 15 -13.82 10.50 6.65
N PRO A 16 -13.02 10.82 7.68
CA PRO A 16 -11.59 10.98 7.50
C PRO A 16 -11.01 9.64 7.04
N VAL A 17 -10.36 9.63 5.89
CA VAL A 17 -9.57 8.48 5.44
C VAL A 17 -8.27 8.49 6.25
N VAL A 18 -8.13 7.53 7.15
CA VAL A 18 -6.84 7.26 7.81
C VAL A 18 -6.03 6.39 6.85
N VAL A 19 -5.00 6.98 6.24
CA VAL A 19 -4.01 6.24 5.45
C VAL A 19 -2.80 5.98 6.36
N GLU A 20 -2.55 4.71 6.68
CA GLU A 20 -1.29 4.30 7.31
C GLU A 20 -0.29 3.92 6.22
N ALA A 21 0.90 4.52 6.27
CA ALA A 21 2.00 4.16 5.38
C ALA A 21 2.55 2.78 5.77
N ALA A 22 2.59 1.85 4.82
CA ALA A 22 3.21 0.54 5.05
C ALA A 22 4.74 0.70 5.18
N THR A 23 5.31 0.09 6.22
CA THR A 23 6.76 0.00 6.41
C THR A 23 7.23 -1.44 6.16
N PHE A 24 8.30 -1.62 5.39
CA PHE A 24 8.91 -2.92 5.14
C PHE A 24 10.31 -2.97 5.74
N ALA A 25 10.59 -3.99 6.56
CA ALA A 25 11.91 -4.22 7.13
C ALA A 25 12.74 -5.08 6.18
N VAL A 26 13.81 -4.51 5.62
CA VAL A 26 14.78 -5.26 4.80
C VAL A 26 15.66 -6.08 5.74
N ASP A 27 15.73 -7.38 5.51
CA ASP A 27 16.42 -8.33 6.40
C ASP A 27 17.60 -9.05 5.74
N THR A 28 17.85 -8.74 4.47
CA THR A 28 18.99 -9.27 3.72
C THR A 28 19.68 -8.17 2.91
N THR A 29 21.00 -8.32 2.75
CA THR A 29 21.81 -7.47 1.86
C THR A 29 21.83 -7.99 0.42
N SER A 30 21.24 -9.16 0.16
CA SER A 30 21.13 -9.72 -1.18
C SER A 30 20.14 -8.92 -2.01
N ASP A 31 20.54 -8.47 -3.19
CA ASP A 31 19.65 -7.83 -4.15
C ASP A 31 18.92 -8.90 -4.98
N ASN A 32 17.70 -9.26 -4.56
CA ASN A 32 16.92 -10.33 -5.17
C ASN A 32 15.43 -9.94 -5.24
N ASP A 33 14.89 -9.81 -6.46
CA ASP A 33 13.52 -9.42 -6.75
C ASP A 33 12.46 -10.46 -6.34
N THR A 34 12.86 -11.69 -6.03
CA THR A 34 11.96 -12.74 -5.53
C THR A 34 11.67 -12.62 -4.02
N LEU A 35 12.53 -11.92 -3.26
CA LEU A 35 12.39 -11.75 -1.80
C LEU A 35 11.45 -10.58 -1.48
N THR A 36 10.16 -10.80 -1.72
CA THR A 36 9.09 -9.80 -1.59
C THR A 36 8.15 -10.07 -0.41
N ALA A 37 8.35 -11.14 0.35
CA ALA A 37 7.43 -11.54 1.40
C ALA A 37 7.40 -10.49 2.53
N CYS A 38 8.57 -9.96 2.90
CA CYS A 38 8.74 -8.92 3.92
C CYS A 38 7.86 -9.16 5.14
N THR A 39 8.08 -10.30 5.78
CA THR A 39 7.40 -10.73 7.00
C THR A 39 8.38 -10.70 8.18
N ALA A 40 8.04 -11.37 9.29
CA ALA A 40 8.97 -11.56 10.39
C ALA A 40 9.96 -12.72 10.17
N ALA A 41 9.84 -13.45 9.04
CA ALA A 41 10.72 -14.56 8.71
C ALA A 41 12.09 -14.03 8.21
N PRO A 42 13.22 -14.61 8.65
CA PRO A 42 14.54 -14.14 8.21
C PRO A 42 14.82 -14.41 6.73
N GLY A 43 15.45 -13.43 6.08
CA GLY A 43 15.92 -13.49 4.70
C GLY A 43 14.81 -13.43 3.66
N ASP A 44 13.63 -12.91 4.02
CA ASP A 44 12.45 -12.90 3.15
C ASP A 44 12.16 -11.54 2.50
N CYS A 45 13.00 -10.52 2.78
CA CYS A 45 12.85 -9.15 2.29
C CYS A 45 14.16 -8.53 1.81
N SER A 46 14.32 -8.40 0.50
CA SER A 46 15.41 -7.59 -0.09
C SER A 46 14.98 -6.13 -0.28
N PHE A 47 15.94 -5.22 -0.44
CA PHE A 47 15.64 -3.82 -0.77
C PHE A 47 14.79 -3.70 -2.06
N ARG A 48 15.16 -4.42 -3.12
CA ARG A 48 14.41 -4.44 -4.38
C ARG A 48 13.02 -5.06 -4.21
N GLY A 49 12.91 -6.14 -3.45
CA GLY A 49 11.62 -6.78 -3.16
C GLY A 49 10.69 -5.89 -2.33
N ALA A 50 11.23 -5.16 -1.34
CA ALA A 50 10.52 -4.16 -0.57
C ALA A 50 9.98 -3.03 -1.45
N ALA A 51 10.80 -2.51 -2.38
CA ALA A 51 10.37 -1.49 -3.32
C ALA A 51 9.25 -1.97 -4.26
N LEU A 52 9.32 -3.21 -4.76
CA LEU A 52 8.26 -3.80 -5.59
C LEU A 52 6.96 -3.96 -4.80
N ARG A 53 7.05 -4.34 -3.52
CA ARG A 53 5.86 -4.49 -2.67
C ARG A 53 5.23 -3.14 -2.29
N ALA A 54 6.05 -2.13 -2.03
CA ALA A 54 5.58 -0.77 -1.78
C ALA A 54 4.82 -0.19 -2.98
N GLN A 55 5.33 -0.37 -4.20
CA GLN A 55 4.65 0.06 -5.44
C GLN A 55 3.27 -0.59 -5.60
N ASN A 56 3.16 -1.89 -5.29
CA ASN A 56 1.86 -2.59 -5.37
C ASN A 56 0.88 -2.16 -4.26
N ALA A 57 1.36 -1.67 -3.12
CA ALA A 57 0.53 -1.14 -2.05
C ALA A 57 0.06 0.30 -2.32
N ALA A 58 0.86 1.10 -3.04
CA ALA A 58 0.62 2.50 -3.41
C ALA A 58 -0.33 2.67 -4.61
N LEU A 59 -1.31 1.78 -4.80
CA LEU A 59 -2.33 1.93 -5.84
C LEU A 59 -3.50 2.81 -5.37
N ALA A 60 -3.25 3.77 -4.47
CA ALA A 60 -4.25 4.77 -4.13
C ALA A 60 -4.36 5.79 -5.28
N PRO A 61 -5.58 6.22 -5.65
CA PRO A 61 -5.73 7.29 -6.63
C PRO A 61 -5.12 8.58 -6.09
N GLY A 62 -4.00 9.01 -6.69
CA GLY A 62 -3.29 10.25 -6.33
C GLY A 62 -1.84 10.07 -5.88
N ASP A 63 -1.32 8.84 -5.81
CA ASP A 63 0.09 8.61 -5.51
C ASP A 63 1.00 9.10 -6.66
N ASP A 64 2.06 9.84 -6.31
CA ASP A 64 3.06 10.35 -7.26
C ASP A 64 3.92 9.18 -7.74
N LEU A 65 3.68 8.76 -8.99
CA LEU A 65 4.45 7.69 -9.62
C LEU A 65 5.84 8.23 -9.95
N ILE A 66 6.86 7.77 -9.22
CA ILE A 66 8.24 8.00 -9.62
C ILE A 66 8.50 7.16 -10.88
N GLN A 67 8.47 7.81 -12.05
CA GLN A 67 8.84 7.23 -13.35
C GLN A 67 10.32 7.44 -13.67
#